data_AF-A0A0V0IQR0-F1
#
_entry.id   AF-A0A0V0IQR0-F1
#
_cell.length_a   1.000
_cell.length_b   1.000
_cell.length_c   1.000
_cell.angle_alpha   90.00
_cell.angle_beta   90.00
_cell.angle_gamma   90.00
#
_symmetry.space_group_name_H-M   'P 1'
#
loop_
_entity.id
_entity.type
_entity.pdbx_description
1 polymer ?
#
loop_
_entity_poly.entity_id
_entity_poly.type
_entity_poly.pdbx_seq_one_letter_code
_entity_poly.pdbx_strand_id
1 'polypeptide(L)'
;MNAGTNPFEVITQAVKSVEQHLQTFHHREKKKLPSIIDWFGWCTWDAFYTDVTAEGVEDGLNSLSKGGFRPRFLIIDDGWQQIGNEVPKDTNCVVQEGAQFANRLTGIKENKKFQTKGLKHVVEEAKKQHSIKYVYVWHALAGYWGGVHPAGPGLEHYDTALAYPIQSPGVMGNQPDIVMDSLAVHGLGLVHPKKVFNFYNELHAYLASCGVDGVKVDVQNIIETLGAGHGGRVSITRSYIQALEASIAQNFPDNGCIACMNHNTDGLYSSKQTALVRASDDYYPRDPASHTIHISSVCYNSLFLGEFMQPDWDMFHSLHPTAEYHAAARAVGGSPIYVSDKPGNHNFELLKKLILPDGSVLRAQLPGRPTRDCLFVDPARDGTSLLKIWNVNKCSGVVGVFNCQGAGWCKATKTTRIHDASPGTLTTSVQATDVETIDWNGDSIAYCFTSGKVVFLPRVASLPVTLKVLEYEVFHFSPVKEVVRNICFAPIGLMDMINSGGAIDQYEVHSDDTSQSPTATVSLKVRGCGRFGVYISQIPLKCSVDGAETVYNYNKEYGLLTMNIPVPQQEMYKWNIEIQV
;
A
#
# COMPACT_ATOMS: atom_id res chain seq x y z
N MET A 1 -21.54 12.45 19.64
CA MET A 1 -22.15 11.91 18.41
C MET A 1 -21.81 12.89 17.31
N ASN A 2 -21.13 12.45 16.25
CA ASN A 2 -20.82 13.28 15.08
C ASN A 2 -21.81 12.94 13.97
N ALA A 3 -22.30 13.96 13.27
CA ALA A 3 -23.23 13.84 12.16
C ALA A 3 -22.92 14.92 11.11
N GLY A 4 -23.19 14.64 9.84
CA GLY A 4 -22.86 15.52 8.73
C GLY A 4 -23.25 14.90 7.37
N THR A 5 -23.15 15.68 6.30
CA THR A 5 -23.51 15.27 4.93
C THR A 5 -22.36 14.62 4.17
N ASN A 6 -21.12 14.86 4.60
CA ASN A 6 -19.93 14.20 4.05
C ASN A 6 -19.53 13.02 4.97
N PRO A 7 -19.72 11.75 4.54
CA PRO A 7 -19.43 10.60 5.37
C PRO A 7 -17.94 10.48 5.72
N PHE A 8 -17.04 10.92 4.85
CA PHE A 8 -15.59 10.85 5.10
C PHE A 8 -15.17 11.84 6.19
N GLU A 9 -15.68 13.07 6.14
CA GLU A 9 -15.44 14.05 7.21
C GLU A 9 -16.03 13.60 8.54
N VAL A 10 -17.24 13.02 8.54
CA VAL A 10 -17.89 12.51 9.75
C VAL A 10 -17.04 11.44 10.43
N ILE A 11 -16.50 10.49 9.66
CA ILE A 11 -15.59 9.45 10.17
C ILE A 11 -14.32 10.08 10.75
N THR A 12 -13.69 11.01 10.04
CA THR A 12 -12.48 11.70 10.51
C THR A 12 -12.71 12.48 11.80
N GLN A 13 -13.80 13.24 11.89
CA GLN A 13 -14.13 13.98 13.12
C GLN A 13 -14.47 13.05 14.28
N ALA A 14 -15.10 11.90 14.01
CA ALA A 14 -15.36 10.88 15.02
C ALA A 14 -14.06 10.29 15.58
N VAL A 15 -13.13 9.87 14.72
CA VAL A 15 -11.85 9.31 15.19
C VAL A 15 -11.01 10.37 15.92
N LYS A 16 -10.97 11.62 15.44
CA LYS A 16 -10.31 12.74 16.15
C LYS A 16 -10.92 13.01 17.52
N SER A 17 -12.24 12.88 17.66
CA SER A 17 -12.91 13.01 18.97
C SER A 17 -12.49 11.88 19.92
N VAL A 18 -12.39 10.65 19.43
CA VAL A 18 -11.92 9.49 20.21
C VAL A 18 -10.43 9.64 20.57
N GLU A 19 -9.61 10.16 19.67
CA GLU A 19 -8.20 10.49 19.91
C GLU A 19 -8.05 11.48 21.07
N GLN A 20 -8.83 12.57 21.05
CA GLN A 20 -8.83 13.58 22.11
C GLN A 20 -9.27 13.01 23.47
N HIS A 21 -10.24 12.09 23.48
CA HIS A 21 -10.74 11.46 24.70
C HIS A 21 -9.77 10.43 25.28
N LEU A 22 -9.28 9.49 24.45
CA LEU A 22 -8.45 8.38 24.91
C LEU A 22 -6.99 8.77 25.12
N GLN A 23 -6.43 9.65 24.27
CA GLN A 23 -5.02 10.08 24.31
C GLN A 23 -3.98 8.94 24.20
N THR A 24 -4.42 7.74 23.80
CA THR A 24 -3.60 6.53 23.71
C THR A 24 -3.10 6.23 22.29
N PHE A 25 -3.64 6.87 21.27
CA PHE A 25 -3.22 6.74 19.87
C PHE A 25 -3.15 8.12 19.22
N HIS A 26 -2.61 8.17 18.00
CA HIS A 26 -2.68 9.36 17.16
C HIS A 26 -3.45 9.07 15.86
N HIS A 27 -4.19 10.08 15.38
CA HIS A 27 -4.77 10.06 14.05
C HIS A 27 -3.65 10.01 12.98
N ARG A 28 -3.90 9.36 11.82
CA ARG A 28 -2.91 9.15 10.73
C ARG A 28 -2.11 10.42 10.41
N GLU A 29 -2.78 11.57 10.33
CA GLU A 29 -2.17 12.86 9.94
C GLU A 29 -1.08 13.36 10.90
N LYS A 30 -1.04 12.88 12.15
CA LYS A 30 0.01 13.23 13.12
C LYS A 30 1.20 12.27 13.08
N LYS A 31 1.13 11.21 12.28
CA LYS A 31 2.17 10.19 12.18
C LYS A 31 3.09 10.47 11.00
N LYS A 32 4.39 10.26 11.20
CA LYS A 32 5.38 10.36 10.13
C LYS A 32 5.26 9.13 9.23
N LEU A 33 4.91 9.29 7.97
CA LEU A 33 4.97 8.18 7.01
C LEU A 33 6.44 7.77 6.79
N PRO A 34 6.76 6.47 6.79
CA PRO A 34 8.10 6.02 6.46
C PRO A 34 8.40 6.26 4.98
N SER A 35 9.67 6.52 4.70
CA SER A 35 10.14 6.93 3.38
C SER A 35 9.88 5.89 2.29
N ILE A 36 9.75 4.59 2.64
CA ILE A 36 9.49 3.49 1.70
C ILE A 36 8.23 3.69 0.87
N ILE A 37 7.28 4.50 1.34
CA ILE A 37 5.96 4.64 0.72
C ILE A 37 6.02 5.25 -0.70
N ASP A 38 7.06 6.05 -0.98
CA ASP A 38 7.21 6.75 -2.27
C ASP A 38 8.16 6.02 -3.24
N TRP A 39 8.57 4.81 -2.87
CA TRP A 39 9.51 3.99 -3.61
C TRP A 39 8.86 2.67 -4.05
N PHE A 40 9.35 2.11 -5.15
CA PHE A 40 9.02 0.76 -5.55
C PHE A 40 9.83 -0.26 -4.74
N GLY A 41 9.19 -1.35 -4.32
CA GLY A 41 9.85 -2.41 -3.57
C GLY A 41 9.65 -3.82 -4.09
N TRP A 42 10.35 -4.75 -3.46
CA TRP A 42 10.18 -6.19 -3.66
C TRP A 42 10.10 -6.91 -2.31
N CYS A 43 9.17 -7.84 -2.19
CA CYS A 43 8.97 -8.68 -1.00
C CYS A 43 9.27 -10.14 -1.35
N THR A 44 9.97 -10.87 -0.48
CA THR A 44 10.38 -12.25 -0.75
C THR A 44 9.29 -13.31 -0.52
N TRP A 45 8.09 -12.93 -0.03
CA TRP A 45 7.05 -13.87 0.40
C TRP A 45 6.54 -14.80 -0.70
N ASP A 46 5.86 -14.34 -1.75
CA ASP A 46 5.39 -15.26 -2.81
C ASP A 46 6.54 -15.81 -3.69
N ALA A 47 7.69 -15.12 -3.66
CA ALA A 47 8.88 -15.55 -4.37
C ALA A 47 9.43 -16.87 -3.80
N PHE A 48 9.47 -17.00 -2.47
CA PHE A 48 10.13 -18.13 -1.79
C PHE A 48 9.36 -18.73 -0.61
N TYR A 49 8.32 -18.06 -0.11
CA TYR A 49 7.70 -18.29 1.18
C TYR A 49 8.78 -18.42 2.26
N THR A 50 8.66 -19.41 3.14
CA THR A 50 9.63 -19.70 4.19
C THR A 50 10.97 -20.24 3.67
N ASP A 51 11.13 -20.48 2.36
CA ASP A 51 12.36 -21.04 1.77
C ASP A 51 13.38 -19.98 1.35
N VAL A 52 13.13 -18.69 1.62
CA VAL A 52 14.05 -17.59 1.28
C VAL A 52 15.48 -17.85 1.80
N THR A 53 16.48 -17.58 0.96
CA THR A 53 17.92 -17.68 1.29
C THR A 53 18.66 -16.39 0.92
N ALA A 54 19.91 -16.26 1.38
CA ALA A 54 20.78 -15.16 0.97
C ALA A 54 20.98 -15.10 -0.56
N GLU A 55 21.15 -16.25 -1.21
CA GLU A 55 21.29 -16.37 -2.66
C GLU A 55 19.99 -16.04 -3.39
N GLY A 56 18.84 -16.49 -2.86
CA GLY A 56 17.53 -16.18 -3.45
C GLY A 56 17.21 -14.68 -3.47
N VAL A 57 17.60 -13.96 -2.41
CA VAL A 57 17.50 -12.48 -2.39
C VAL A 57 18.33 -11.86 -3.51
N GLU A 58 19.58 -12.28 -3.66
CA GLU A 58 20.48 -11.79 -4.70
C GLU A 58 19.97 -12.11 -6.11
N ASP A 59 19.44 -13.33 -6.33
CA ASP A 59 18.87 -13.75 -7.61
C ASP A 59 17.67 -12.89 -8.02
N GLY A 60 16.78 -12.57 -7.08
CA GLY A 60 15.61 -11.74 -7.36
C GLY A 60 15.95 -10.27 -7.62
N LEU A 61 16.91 -9.69 -6.89
CA LEU A 61 17.39 -8.34 -7.16
C LEU A 61 18.10 -8.25 -8.53
N ASN A 62 18.88 -9.27 -8.88
CA ASN A 62 19.50 -9.40 -10.19
C ASN A 62 18.46 -9.54 -11.31
N SER A 63 17.42 -10.34 -11.12
CA SER A 63 16.41 -10.56 -12.17
C SER A 63 15.59 -9.30 -12.47
N LEU A 64 15.25 -8.50 -11.46
CA LEU A 64 14.62 -7.19 -11.65
C LEU A 64 15.57 -6.22 -12.37
N SER A 65 16.83 -6.16 -11.92
CA SER A 65 17.85 -5.27 -12.48
C SER A 65 18.11 -5.53 -13.96
N LYS A 66 18.06 -6.81 -14.41
CA LYS A 66 18.18 -7.19 -15.83
C LYS A 66 17.08 -6.58 -16.71
N GLY A 67 15.90 -6.31 -16.16
CA GLY A 67 14.81 -5.62 -16.86
C GLY A 67 14.86 -4.09 -16.80
N GLY A 68 15.92 -3.52 -16.21
CA GLY A 68 16.06 -2.07 -16.03
C GLY A 68 15.31 -1.51 -14.81
N PHE A 69 14.77 -2.37 -13.94
CA PHE A 69 14.06 -1.96 -12.74
C PHE A 69 14.89 -2.28 -11.50
N ARG A 70 15.14 -1.27 -10.67
CA ARG A 70 15.83 -1.43 -9.39
C ARG A 70 14.84 -1.10 -8.28
N PRO A 71 14.33 -2.09 -7.52
CA PRO A 71 13.59 -1.79 -6.32
C PRO A 71 14.47 -0.94 -5.40
N ARG A 72 13.84 -0.02 -4.67
CA ARG A 72 14.50 0.88 -3.72
C ARG A 72 14.22 0.48 -2.29
N PHE A 73 13.29 -0.44 -2.07
CA PHE A 73 13.22 -1.17 -0.81
C PHE A 73 13.04 -2.68 -1.01
N LEU A 74 13.51 -3.43 -0.04
CA LEU A 74 13.40 -4.88 0.05
C LEU A 74 12.69 -5.25 1.35
N ILE A 75 11.74 -6.17 1.30
CA ILE A 75 11.20 -6.86 2.47
C ILE A 75 11.71 -8.29 2.44
N ILE A 76 12.59 -8.63 3.38
CA ILE A 76 12.96 -10.03 3.66
C ILE A 76 11.87 -10.59 4.57
N ASP A 77 10.94 -11.31 3.96
CA ASP A 77 9.77 -11.88 4.62
C ASP A 77 10.11 -13.15 5.42
N ASP A 78 9.10 -13.82 5.98
CA ASP A 78 9.27 -15.00 6.84
C ASP A 78 10.17 -16.08 6.21
N GLY A 79 10.94 -16.76 7.06
CA GLY A 79 11.90 -17.79 6.69
C GLY A 79 13.35 -17.45 7.03
N TRP A 80 13.66 -16.26 7.55
CA TRP A 80 15.03 -15.86 7.91
C TRP A 80 15.40 -16.11 9.38
N GLN A 81 14.42 -16.18 10.29
CA GLN A 81 14.64 -16.30 11.73
C GLN A 81 15.09 -17.70 12.17
N GLN A 82 15.81 -17.78 13.29
CA GLN A 82 16.12 -19.04 13.98
C GLN A 82 14.91 -19.58 14.72
N ILE A 83 14.38 -20.71 14.25
CA ILE A 83 13.19 -21.32 14.84
C ILE A 83 13.45 -22.77 15.26
N GLY A 84 12.83 -23.18 16.36
CA GLY A 84 12.81 -24.55 16.85
C GLY A 84 11.46 -25.21 16.56
N ASN A 85 11.49 -26.46 16.11
CA ASN A 85 10.29 -27.28 16.03
C ASN A 85 10.12 -28.02 17.36
N GLU A 86 9.12 -27.62 18.13
CA GLU A 86 8.77 -28.27 19.40
C GLU A 86 7.73 -29.37 19.24
N VAL A 87 7.13 -29.52 18.05
CA VAL A 87 6.19 -30.62 17.79
C VAL A 87 7.02 -31.84 17.37
N PRO A 88 7.13 -32.88 18.22
CA PRO A 88 7.75 -34.13 17.79
C PRO A 88 6.98 -34.61 16.55
N LYS A 89 7.66 -35.29 15.62
CA LYS A 89 6.96 -36.15 14.65
C LYS A 89 6.32 -37.32 15.39
N ASP A 90 5.38 -37.05 16.29
CA ASP A 90 4.61 -38.06 16.97
C ASP A 90 3.54 -38.53 15.98
N THR A 91 3.74 -39.74 15.46
CA THR A 91 2.81 -40.40 14.53
C THR A 91 1.42 -40.64 15.13
N ASN A 92 1.25 -40.39 16.45
CA ASN A 92 -0.04 -40.47 17.15
C ASN A 92 -0.72 -39.12 17.40
N CYS A 93 -0.12 -37.98 17.00
CA CYS A 93 -0.74 -36.67 17.17
C CYS A 93 -1.80 -36.44 16.07
N VAL A 94 -3.04 -36.15 16.50
CA VAL A 94 -4.23 -36.03 15.64
C VAL A 94 -4.24 -34.73 14.82
N VAL A 95 -3.39 -33.75 15.15
CA VAL A 95 -3.28 -32.46 14.44
C VAL A 95 -1.89 -32.34 13.81
N GLN A 96 -1.75 -32.76 12.55
CA GLN A 96 -0.51 -32.59 11.77
C GLN A 96 -0.54 -31.32 10.90
N GLU A 97 -1.73 -30.82 10.57
CA GLU A 97 -1.93 -29.60 9.79
C GLU A 97 -1.92 -28.39 10.72
N GLY A 98 -1.07 -27.39 10.45
CA GLY A 98 -0.96 -26.18 11.28
C GLY A 98 0.03 -26.25 12.44
N ALA A 99 0.63 -27.42 12.71
CA ALA A 99 1.66 -27.59 13.74
C ALA A 99 2.88 -26.66 13.53
N GLN A 100 3.17 -26.28 12.28
CA GLN A 100 4.23 -25.33 11.96
C GLN A 100 4.02 -23.93 12.58
N PHE A 101 2.78 -23.56 12.88
CA PHE A 101 2.48 -22.28 13.54
C PHE A 101 2.89 -22.27 15.01
N ALA A 102 3.13 -23.44 15.63
CA ALA A 102 3.66 -23.55 16.97
C ALA A 102 5.20 -23.44 17.03
N ASN A 103 5.89 -23.32 15.90
CA ASN A 103 7.33 -23.10 15.88
C ASN A 103 7.69 -21.82 16.64
N ARG A 104 8.75 -21.85 17.44
CA ARG A 104 9.15 -20.72 18.29
C ARG A 104 10.50 -20.17 17.91
N LEU A 105 10.69 -18.88 18.14
CA LEU A 105 11.98 -18.22 18.02
C LEU A 105 12.95 -18.80 19.05
N THR A 106 14.06 -19.35 18.57
CA THR A 106 15.13 -19.94 19.43
C THR A 106 16.39 -19.08 19.49
N GLY A 107 16.43 -17.98 18.74
CA GLY A 107 17.51 -17.00 18.82
C GLY A 107 17.17 -15.71 18.05
N ILE A 108 17.87 -14.63 18.41
CA ILE A 108 17.67 -13.30 17.83
C ILE A 108 18.24 -13.17 16.41
N LYS A 109 19.26 -13.96 16.08
CA LYS A 109 19.98 -13.86 14.81
C LYS A 109 19.31 -14.67 13.69
N GLU A 110 19.77 -14.46 12.48
CA GLU A 110 19.35 -15.22 11.29
C GLU A 110 19.71 -16.71 11.40
N ASN A 111 18.94 -17.53 10.68
CA ASN A 111 19.16 -18.96 10.59
C ASN A 111 20.26 -19.34 9.59
N LYS A 112 20.55 -20.65 9.52
CA LYS A 112 21.61 -21.22 8.67
C LYS A 112 21.52 -20.86 7.18
N LYS A 113 20.34 -20.51 6.65
CA LYS A 113 20.16 -20.11 5.23
C LYS A 113 20.76 -18.73 4.93
N PHE A 114 20.97 -17.93 5.96
CA PHE A 114 21.59 -16.62 5.85
C PHE A 114 22.97 -16.57 6.52
N GLN A 115 23.24 -17.39 7.55
CA GLN A 115 24.52 -17.42 8.26
C GLN A 115 25.74 -17.76 7.40
N THR A 116 25.55 -18.42 6.25
CA THR A 116 26.63 -18.71 5.30
C THR A 116 27.36 -17.45 4.85
N LYS A 117 26.61 -16.36 4.63
CA LYS A 117 27.14 -15.01 4.32
C LYS A 117 27.01 -14.02 5.50
N GLY A 118 26.02 -14.23 6.36
CA GLY A 118 25.54 -13.32 7.40
C GLY A 118 24.48 -12.33 6.87
N LEU A 119 23.44 -12.05 7.66
CA LEU A 119 22.36 -11.13 7.26
C LEU A 119 22.90 -9.73 6.93
N LYS A 120 23.87 -9.26 7.71
CA LYS A 120 24.58 -7.99 7.46
C LYS A 120 25.17 -7.92 6.06
N HIS A 121 25.82 -9.00 5.62
CA HIS A 121 26.44 -9.03 4.31
C HIS A 121 25.38 -8.96 3.20
N VAL A 122 24.28 -9.72 3.33
CA VAL A 122 23.15 -9.67 2.38
C VAL A 122 22.57 -8.26 2.26
N VAL A 123 22.35 -7.58 3.39
CA VAL A 123 21.85 -6.20 3.40
C VAL A 123 22.85 -5.23 2.75
N GLU A 124 24.14 -5.35 3.08
CA GLU A 124 25.18 -4.52 2.48
C GLU A 124 25.31 -4.74 0.95
N GLU A 125 25.24 -5.99 0.48
CA GLU A 125 25.23 -6.32 -0.95
C GLU A 125 24.01 -5.73 -1.64
N ALA A 126 22.80 -5.91 -1.07
CA ALA A 126 21.56 -5.34 -1.59
C ALA A 126 21.66 -3.80 -1.74
N LYS A 127 22.18 -3.11 -0.72
CA LYS A 127 22.33 -1.65 -0.76
C LYS A 127 23.41 -1.19 -1.75
N LYS A 128 24.59 -1.81 -1.73
CA LYS A 128 25.75 -1.40 -2.56
C LYS A 128 25.61 -1.77 -4.03
N GLN A 129 25.15 -2.98 -4.33
CA GLN A 129 25.12 -3.53 -5.69
C GLN A 129 23.80 -3.24 -6.40
N HIS A 130 22.68 -3.29 -5.69
CA HIS A 130 21.33 -3.12 -6.26
C HIS A 130 20.71 -1.76 -6.00
N SER A 131 21.43 -0.86 -5.31
CA SER A 131 20.95 0.48 -4.97
C SER A 131 19.65 0.46 -4.15
N ILE A 132 19.49 -0.57 -3.30
CA ILE A 132 18.42 -0.63 -2.31
C ILE A 132 18.67 0.48 -1.27
N LYS A 133 17.64 1.24 -0.94
CA LYS A 133 17.69 2.29 0.08
C LYS A 133 17.29 1.76 1.44
N TYR A 134 16.23 0.97 1.47
CA TYR A 134 15.62 0.47 2.70
C TYR A 134 15.50 -1.05 2.67
N VAL A 135 15.94 -1.71 3.72
CA VAL A 135 15.64 -3.14 3.95
C VAL A 135 14.77 -3.26 5.17
N TYR A 136 13.59 -3.85 5.01
CA TYR A 136 12.73 -4.25 6.12
C TYR A 136 12.81 -5.76 6.28
N VAL A 137 12.66 -6.23 7.52
CA VAL A 137 12.58 -7.67 7.80
C VAL A 137 11.29 -8.01 8.52
N TRP A 138 10.76 -9.18 8.23
CA TRP A 138 9.53 -9.66 8.85
C TRP A 138 9.80 -10.26 10.24
N HIS A 139 8.90 -10.04 11.19
CA HIS A 139 8.77 -10.88 12.39
C HIS A 139 7.33 -10.85 12.91
N ALA A 140 6.90 -11.86 13.64
CA ALA A 140 5.61 -11.80 14.35
C ALA A 140 5.71 -10.87 15.57
N LEU A 141 4.59 -10.29 16.01
CA LEU A 141 4.54 -9.48 17.24
C LEU A 141 5.07 -10.25 18.45
N ALA A 142 4.74 -11.53 18.55
CA ALA A 142 5.21 -12.42 19.62
C ALA A 142 6.65 -12.94 19.42
N GLY A 143 7.35 -12.54 18.35
CA GLY A 143 8.70 -12.98 17.99
C GLY A 143 8.72 -13.88 16.76
N TYR A 144 7.97 -14.98 16.80
CA TYR A 144 7.63 -15.83 15.64
C TYR A 144 6.17 -16.30 15.79
N TRP A 145 5.66 -17.12 14.86
CA TRP A 145 4.26 -17.62 14.91
C TRP A 145 3.89 -18.23 16.28
N GLY A 146 4.74 -19.08 16.84
CA GLY A 146 4.56 -19.71 18.16
C GLY A 146 5.13 -18.91 19.33
N GLY A 147 5.60 -17.68 19.10
CA GLY A 147 6.23 -16.84 20.10
C GLY A 147 7.74 -17.11 20.30
N VAL A 148 8.26 -16.75 21.47
CA VAL A 148 9.66 -16.97 21.87
C VAL A 148 9.79 -18.27 22.67
N HIS A 149 10.86 -19.03 22.48
CA HIS A 149 11.05 -20.28 23.22
C HIS A 149 11.30 -20.02 24.73
N PRO A 150 10.46 -20.52 25.67
CA PRO A 150 10.55 -20.22 27.11
C PRO A 150 11.89 -20.58 27.78
N ALA A 151 12.49 -21.69 27.36
CA ALA A 151 13.77 -22.19 27.89
C ALA A 151 14.88 -22.19 26.82
N GLY A 152 14.81 -21.25 25.87
CA GLY A 152 15.82 -21.15 24.81
C GLY A 152 17.13 -20.63 25.38
N PRO A 153 18.29 -21.25 25.07
CA PRO A 153 19.58 -20.77 25.58
C PRO A 153 19.82 -19.30 25.22
N GLY A 154 20.03 -18.46 26.22
CA GLY A 154 20.26 -17.01 26.03
C GLY A 154 18.99 -16.19 25.82
N LEU A 155 17.80 -16.75 26.09
CA LEU A 155 16.50 -16.06 26.04
C LEU A 155 15.83 -15.96 27.42
N GLU A 156 16.48 -16.46 28.47
CA GLU A 156 15.91 -16.60 29.82
C GLU A 156 15.53 -15.24 30.44
N HIS A 157 16.24 -14.17 30.07
CA HIS A 157 16.02 -12.81 30.59
C HIS A 157 14.71 -12.16 30.11
N TYR A 158 14.04 -12.76 29.12
CA TYR A 158 12.73 -12.32 28.65
C TYR A 158 11.56 -12.78 29.50
N ASP A 159 11.78 -13.71 30.44
CA ASP A 159 10.73 -14.25 31.32
C ASP A 159 9.54 -14.79 30.50
N THR A 160 9.86 -15.51 29.43
CA THR A 160 8.88 -16.03 28.49
C THR A 160 8.16 -17.24 29.08
N ALA A 161 6.84 -17.28 28.97
CA ALA A 161 6.01 -18.38 29.45
C ALA A 161 5.01 -18.84 28.37
N LEU A 162 4.57 -20.10 28.44
CA LEU A 162 3.50 -20.55 27.57
C LEU A 162 2.18 -19.92 28.01
N ALA A 163 1.52 -19.27 27.06
CA ALA A 163 0.18 -18.73 27.18
C ALA A 163 -0.71 -19.35 26.10
N TYR A 164 -1.96 -19.66 26.44
CA TYR A 164 -2.87 -20.38 25.55
C TYR A 164 -3.97 -19.42 25.09
N PRO A 165 -4.02 -19.09 23.78
CA PRO A 165 -4.98 -18.12 23.27
C PRO A 165 -6.42 -18.60 23.44
N ILE A 166 -7.29 -17.70 23.90
CA ILE A 166 -8.73 -17.97 24.02
C ILE A 166 -9.48 -17.11 23.01
N GLN A 167 -10.08 -17.76 22.02
CA GLN A 167 -10.87 -17.08 20.99
C GLN A 167 -12.26 -16.69 21.50
N SER A 168 -12.75 -15.52 21.07
CA SER A 168 -14.11 -15.12 21.38
C SER A 168 -15.13 -15.90 20.52
N PRO A 169 -16.37 -16.13 21.01
CA PRO A 169 -17.42 -16.77 20.21
C PRO A 169 -17.70 -16.05 18.88
N GLY A 170 -17.52 -14.73 18.83
CA GLY A 170 -17.71 -13.93 17.61
C GLY A 170 -16.63 -14.21 16.56
N VAL A 171 -15.36 -14.31 16.98
CA VAL A 171 -14.24 -14.66 16.09
C VAL A 171 -14.40 -16.07 15.55
N MET A 172 -14.61 -17.06 16.43
CA MET A 172 -14.85 -18.45 16.04
C MET A 172 -16.07 -18.60 15.11
N GLY A 173 -17.13 -17.83 15.37
CA GLY A 173 -18.32 -17.80 14.53
C GLY A 173 -18.08 -17.18 13.15
N ASN A 174 -17.08 -16.31 12.99
CA ASN A 174 -16.72 -15.71 11.71
C ASN A 174 -15.81 -16.60 10.88
N GLN A 175 -14.69 -17.06 11.44
CA GLN A 175 -13.70 -17.92 10.77
C GLN A 175 -12.96 -18.77 11.82
N PRO A 176 -13.07 -20.10 11.78
CA PRO A 176 -12.13 -20.99 12.46
C PRO A 176 -10.73 -20.77 11.89
N ASP A 177 -9.74 -20.62 12.76
CA ASP A 177 -8.37 -20.30 12.38
C ASP A 177 -7.43 -21.41 12.85
N ILE A 178 -6.80 -22.09 11.88
CA ILE A 178 -5.87 -23.18 12.13
C ILE A 178 -4.63 -22.73 12.92
N VAL A 179 -4.22 -21.46 12.78
CA VAL A 179 -3.13 -20.88 13.56
C VAL A 179 -3.53 -20.84 15.03
N MET A 180 -4.74 -20.32 15.31
CA MET A 180 -5.26 -20.21 16.66
C MET A 180 -5.51 -21.58 17.29
N ASP A 181 -6.05 -22.54 16.54
CA ASP A 181 -6.29 -23.90 17.01
C ASP A 181 -4.96 -24.60 17.38
N SER A 182 -3.93 -24.43 16.54
CA SER A 182 -2.57 -24.93 16.81
C SER A 182 -2.01 -24.32 18.10
N LEU A 183 -2.09 -23.00 18.27
CA LEU A 183 -1.57 -22.30 19.44
C LEU A 183 -2.38 -22.56 20.71
N ALA A 184 -3.69 -22.82 20.61
CA ALA A 184 -4.52 -23.20 21.75
C ALA A 184 -4.12 -24.58 22.32
N VAL A 185 -3.58 -25.47 21.50
CA VAL A 185 -3.08 -26.79 21.92
C VAL A 185 -1.62 -26.71 22.37
N HIS A 186 -0.75 -26.11 21.57
CA HIS A 186 0.69 -26.13 21.79
C HIS A 186 1.21 -24.98 22.65
N GLY A 187 0.40 -23.93 22.85
CA GLY A 187 0.76 -22.71 23.55
C GLY A 187 1.53 -21.73 22.67
N LEU A 188 1.46 -20.44 23.01
CA LEU A 188 2.32 -19.39 22.49
C LEU A 188 3.36 -19.00 23.54
N GLY A 189 4.62 -18.89 23.14
CA GLY A 189 5.70 -18.40 23.98
C GLY A 189 5.61 -16.89 24.16
N LEU A 190 4.89 -16.47 25.19
CA LEU A 190 4.59 -15.08 25.48
C LEU A 190 5.71 -14.46 26.33
N VAL A 191 6.46 -13.52 25.75
CA VAL A 191 7.41 -12.69 26.50
C VAL A 191 6.66 -11.90 27.56
N HIS A 192 7.15 -11.86 28.80
CA HIS A 192 6.45 -11.13 29.85
C HIS A 192 6.26 -9.64 29.46
N PRO A 193 5.07 -9.02 29.63
CA PRO A 193 4.81 -7.65 29.15
C PRO A 193 5.76 -6.58 29.69
N LYS A 194 6.35 -6.78 30.89
CA LYS A 194 7.38 -5.90 31.46
C LYS A 194 8.77 -6.06 30.83
N LYS A 195 8.98 -7.09 30.02
CA LYS A 195 10.26 -7.46 29.38
C LYS A 195 10.21 -7.34 27.86
N VAL A 196 9.02 -7.18 27.27
CA VAL A 196 8.84 -7.16 25.81
C VAL A 196 9.59 -6.02 25.11
N PHE A 197 9.78 -4.87 25.77
CA PHE A 197 10.66 -3.83 25.24
C PHE A 197 12.10 -4.30 25.10
N ASN A 198 12.64 -5.03 26.08
CA ASN A 198 14.01 -5.55 26.00
C ASN A 198 14.14 -6.55 24.85
N PHE A 199 13.12 -7.40 24.65
CA PHE A 199 13.06 -8.33 23.53
C PHE A 199 13.09 -7.61 22.17
N TYR A 200 12.18 -6.65 21.96
CA TYR A 200 12.19 -5.89 20.70
C TYR A 200 13.46 -5.10 20.53
N ASN A 201 13.96 -4.45 21.59
CA ASN A 201 15.16 -3.64 21.50
C ASN A 201 16.40 -4.48 21.17
N GLU A 202 16.53 -5.68 21.72
CA GLU A 202 17.63 -6.58 21.37
C GLU A 202 17.52 -7.07 19.92
N LEU A 203 16.31 -7.46 19.48
CA LEU A 203 16.04 -7.87 18.11
C LEU A 203 16.31 -6.74 17.10
N HIS A 204 15.75 -5.55 17.35
CA HIS A 204 15.87 -4.41 16.45
C HIS A 204 17.27 -3.82 16.48
N ALA A 205 17.98 -3.82 17.61
CA ALA A 205 19.39 -3.44 17.65
C ALA A 205 20.26 -4.37 16.82
N TYR A 206 20.00 -5.69 16.88
CA TYR A 206 20.67 -6.65 16.02
C TYR A 206 20.43 -6.34 14.53
N LEU A 207 19.16 -6.18 14.14
CA LEU A 207 18.78 -5.85 12.77
C LEU A 207 19.39 -4.54 12.28
N ALA A 208 19.34 -3.48 13.09
CA ALA A 208 19.97 -2.21 12.80
C ALA A 208 21.50 -2.35 12.63
N SER A 209 22.15 -3.21 13.41
CA SER A 209 23.59 -3.51 13.26
C SER A 209 23.93 -4.22 11.94
N CYS A 210 22.95 -4.92 11.35
CA CYS A 210 23.01 -5.50 10.01
C CYS A 210 22.69 -4.48 8.91
N GLY A 211 22.30 -3.26 9.25
CA GLY A 211 21.91 -2.21 8.31
C GLY A 211 20.45 -2.27 7.86
N VAL A 212 19.58 -3.01 8.57
CA VAL A 212 18.13 -3.03 8.35
C VAL A 212 17.53 -1.69 8.81
N ASP A 213 16.55 -1.18 8.07
CA ASP A 213 15.97 0.17 8.25
C ASP A 213 14.55 0.15 8.82
N GLY A 214 13.95 -1.02 9.02
CA GLY A 214 12.62 -1.17 9.57
C GLY A 214 12.14 -2.62 9.61
N VAL A 215 10.88 -2.81 9.98
CA VAL A 215 10.27 -4.13 10.15
C VAL A 215 8.87 -4.23 9.54
N LYS A 216 8.50 -5.43 9.12
CA LYS A 216 7.11 -5.84 8.84
C LYS A 216 6.67 -6.73 10.00
N VAL A 217 5.68 -6.29 10.77
CA VAL A 217 5.30 -6.96 12.04
C VAL A 217 3.94 -7.62 11.89
N ASP A 218 3.93 -8.94 11.76
CA ASP A 218 2.73 -9.76 11.53
C ASP A 218 2.14 -10.32 12.83
N VAL A 219 1.03 -11.04 12.70
CA VAL A 219 0.36 -11.78 13.79
C VAL A 219 0.02 -10.88 14.98
N GLN A 220 -0.29 -9.60 14.76
CA GLN A 220 -0.49 -8.67 15.88
C GLN A 220 -1.77 -8.95 16.66
N ASN A 221 -2.85 -9.36 15.98
CA ASN A 221 -4.14 -9.63 16.61
C ASN A 221 -4.08 -10.75 17.67
N ILE A 222 -3.11 -11.67 17.64
CA ILE A 222 -3.01 -12.79 18.61
C ILE A 222 -3.02 -12.30 20.07
N ILE A 223 -2.42 -11.14 20.31
CA ILE A 223 -2.19 -10.62 21.65
C ILE A 223 -3.51 -10.32 22.39
N GLU A 224 -4.59 -10.04 21.67
CA GLU A 224 -5.91 -9.78 22.27
C GLU A 224 -6.49 -11.00 22.99
N THR A 225 -6.03 -12.20 22.62
CA THR A 225 -6.49 -13.48 23.18
C THR A 225 -5.67 -13.95 24.39
N LEU A 226 -4.64 -13.18 24.76
CA LEU A 226 -3.63 -13.55 25.78
C LEU A 226 -3.68 -12.63 27.01
N GLY A 227 -4.81 -11.97 27.26
CA GLY A 227 -4.95 -11.00 28.35
C GLY A 227 -5.02 -11.58 29.77
N ALA A 228 -5.24 -12.89 29.92
CA ALA A 228 -5.35 -13.55 31.22
C ALA A 228 -4.05 -13.38 32.02
N GLY A 229 -4.15 -12.93 33.28
CA GLY A 229 -2.98 -12.66 34.12
C GLY A 229 -2.23 -11.35 33.82
N HIS A 230 -2.61 -10.60 32.79
CA HIS A 230 -1.88 -9.41 32.32
C HIS A 230 -2.71 -8.11 32.29
N GLY A 231 -3.78 -8.04 33.10
CA GLY A 231 -4.68 -6.88 33.17
C GLY A 231 -5.73 -6.82 32.06
N GLY A 232 -5.91 -7.92 31.31
CA GLY A 232 -6.85 -8.02 30.21
C GLY A 232 -6.28 -7.55 28.87
N ARG A 233 -7.02 -7.84 27.79
CA ARG A 233 -6.59 -7.62 26.39
C ARG A 233 -6.09 -6.20 26.12
N VAL A 234 -6.79 -5.18 26.61
CA VAL A 234 -6.42 -3.77 26.41
C VAL A 234 -5.05 -3.45 27.03
N SER A 235 -4.77 -3.97 28.22
CA SER A 235 -3.54 -3.69 28.96
C SER A 235 -2.31 -4.34 28.31
N ILE A 236 -2.44 -5.62 27.94
CA ILE A 236 -1.35 -6.35 27.29
C ILE A 236 -1.07 -5.82 25.87
N THR A 237 -2.11 -5.59 25.06
CA THR A 237 -1.96 -5.03 23.71
C THR A 237 -1.26 -3.69 23.77
N ARG A 238 -1.67 -2.80 24.68
CA ARG A 238 -1.02 -1.49 24.84
C ARG A 238 0.45 -1.62 25.23
N SER A 239 0.77 -2.52 26.14
CA SER A 239 2.16 -2.74 26.57
C SER A 239 3.04 -3.20 25.40
N TYR A 240 2.53 -4.12 24.59
CA TYR A 240 3.23 -4.62 23.39
C TYR A 240 3.41 -3.54 22.32
N ILE A 241 2.35 -2.80 21.99
CA ILE A 241 2.41 -1.72 20.98
C ILE A 241 3.36 -0.60 21.42
N GLN A 242 3.31 -0.19 22.69
CA GLN A 242 4.21 0.84 23.22
C GLN A 242 5.68 0.39 23.18
N ALA A 243 5.94 -0.86 23.57
CA ALA A 243 7.29 -1.42 23.50
C ALA A 243 7.79 -1.55 22.06
N LEU A 244 6.92 -1.95 21.13
CA LEU A 244 7.24 -2.05 19.71
C LEU A 244 7.62 -0.68 19.13
N GLU A 245 6.75 0.33 19.31
CA GLU A 245 6.99 1.69 18.81
C GLU A 245 8.25 2.31 19.45
N ALA A 246 8.48 2.09 20.75
CA ALA A 246 9.69 2.57 21.42
C ALA A 246 10.97 1.93 20.86
N SER A 247 10.94 0.62 20.59
CA SER A 247 12.09 -0.09 20.01
C SER A 247 12.38 0.37 18.58
N ILE A 248 11.33 0.57 17.76
CA ILE A 248 11.47 1.09 16.40
C ILE A 248 12.13 2.47 16.42
N ALA A 249 11.61 3.39 17.25
CA ALA A 249 12.15 4.75 17.38
C ALA A 249 13.60 4.78 17.88
N GLN A 250 14.01 3.79 18.68
CA GLN A 250 15.37 3.70 19.20
C GLN A 250 16.37 3.14 18.18
N ASN A 251 15.96 2.20 17.33
CA ASN A 251 16.89 1.41 16.53
C ASN A 251 16.89 1.75 15.03
N PHE A 252 15.79 2.28 14.50
CA PHE A 252 15.67 2.59 13.08
C PHE A 252 15.69 4.11 12.81
N PRO A 253 16.32 4.55 11.71
CA PRO A 253 16.50 5.98 11.42
C PRO A 253 15.19 6.68 10.99
N ASP A 254 14.19 5.91 10.62
CA ASP A 254 12.87 6.39 10.20
C ASP A 254 11.77 5.64 10.98
N ASN A 255 10.50 6.00 10.77
CA ASN A 255 9.34 5.32 11.36
C ASN A 255 9.04 3.98 10.68
N GLY A 256 10.07 3.14 10.54
CA GLY A 256 10.08 1.98 9.66
C GLY A 256 9.33 0.79 10.22
N CYS A 257 8.01 0.79 10.09
CA CYS A 257 7.15 -0.32 10.49
C CYS A 257 5.93 -0.44 9.58
N ILE A 258 5.70 -1.66 9.08
CA ILE A 258 4.43 -2.08 8.48
C ILE A 258 3.70 -2.94 9.51
N ALA A 259 2.55 -2.48 10.00
CA ALA A 259 1.72 -3.26 10.90
C ALA A 259 0.81 -4.22 10.14
N CYS A 260 0.91 -5.50 10.45
CA CYS A 260 0.26 -6.55 9.68
C CYS A 260 -0.55 -7.44 10.61
N MET A 261 -1.74 -7.87 10.14
CA MET A 261 -2.74 -8.52 11.00
C MET A 261 -3.05 -7.68 12.27
N ASN A 262 -3.12 -6.35 12.14
CA ASN A 262 -3.33 -5.40 13.24
C ASN A 262 -4.67 -4.66 13.13
N HIS A 263 -5.75 -5.42 12.94
CA HIS A 263 -7.10 -4.85 12.72
C HIS A 263 -7.94 -4.82 14.01
N ASN A 264 -7.40 -5.33 15.11
CA ASN A 264 -8.07 -5.25 16.41
C ASN A 264 -8.10 -3.80 16.92
N THR A 265 -9.21 -3.43 17.55
CA THR A 265 -9.41 -2.05 18.05
C THR A 265 -8.46 -1.68 19.19
N ASP A 266 -7.97 -2.63 19.98
CA ASP A 266 -7.03 -2.36 21.07
C ASP A 266 -5.67 -1.86 20.55
N GLY A 267 -5.20 -2.45 19.45
CA GLY A 267 -3.97 -2.07 18.76
C GLY A 267 -4.12 -0.72 18.07
N LEU A 268 -5.21 -0.52 17.32
CA LEU A 268 -5.52 0.75 16.66
C LEU A 268 -5.61 1.91 17.66
N TYR A 269 -6.28 1.72 18.80
CA TYR A 269 -6.39 2.71 19.87
C TYR A 269 -5.16 2.78 20.78
N SER A 270 -4.09 2.05 20.50
CA SER A 270 -2.82 2.14 21.25
C SER A 270 -1.63 2.64 20.42
N SER A 271 -1.76 2.78 19.09
CA SER A 271 -0.65 3.16 18.22
C SER A 271 -0.50 4.67 18.04
N LYS A 272 0.62 5.22 18.49
CA LYS A 272 0.94 6.65 18.38
C LYS A 272 1.87 6.98 17.22
N GLN A 273 2.71 6.03 16.83
CA GLN A 273 3.79 6.27 15.86
C GLN A 273 3.62 5.43 14.60
N THR A 274 3.35 4.13 14.70
CA THR A 274 3.26 3.24 13.54
C THR A 274 2.26 3.77 12.52
N ALA A 275 2.75 3.99 11.30
CA ALA A 275 2.04 4.78 10.29
C ALA A 275 1.59 3.99 9.06
N LEU A 276 2.02 2.73 8.89
CA LEU A 276 1.55 1.84 7.82
C LEU A 276 0.81 0.64 8.42
N VAL A 277 -0.31 0.24 7.81
CA VAL A 277 -1.05 -0.97 8.19
C VAL A 277 -1.49 -1.74 6.94
N ARG A 278 -1.18 -3.04 6.86
CA ARG A 278 -1.75 -3.90 5.80
C ARG A 278 -3.26 -3.95 5.97
N ALA A 279 -4.01 -3.59 4.93
CA ALA A 279 -5.47 -3.44 4.97
C ALA A 279 -6.22 -4.63 4.37
N SER A 280 -5.54 -5.72 4.08
CA SER A 280 -6.09 -6.95 3.51
C SER A 280 -5.61 -8.18 4.28
N ASP A 281 -6.24 -9.31 3.97
CA ASP A 281 -5.59 -10.61 4.09
C ASP A 281 -4.43 -10.71 3.06
N ASP A 282 -3.70 -11.81 3.05
CA ASP A 282 -2.64 -12.03 2.07
C ASP A 282 -3.19 -11.97 0.63
N TYR A 283 -2.39 -11.40 -0.28
CA TYR A 283 -2.58 -11.60 -1.72
C TYR A 283 -2.36 -13.08 -2.06
N TYR A 284 -3.42 -13.77 -2.51
CA TYR A 284 -3.37 -15.19 -2.88
C TYR A 284 -3.30 -15.40 -4.41
N PRO A 285 -2.11 -15.38 -5.04
CA PRO A 285 -1.97 -15.44 -6.50
C PRO A 285 -2.54 -16.71 -7.13
N ARG A 286 -2.66 -17.79 -6.37
CA ARG A 286 -3.11 -19.10 -6.86
C ARG A 286 -4.60 -19.36 -6.61
N ASP A 287 -5.28 -18.48 -5.88
CA ASP A 287 -6.72 -18.57 -5.66
C ASP A 287 -7.44 -17.55 -6.54
N PRO A 288 -8.05 -17.96 -7.67
CA PRO A 288 -8.78 -17.05 -8.55
C PRO A 288 -9.92 -16.31 -7.84
N ALA A 289 -10.52 -16.91 -6.81
CA ALA A 289 -11.63 -16.32 -6.07
C ALA A 289 -11.17 -15.14 -5.18
N SER A 290 -9.87 -15.03 -4.89
CA SER A 290 -9.32 -14.00 -4.01
C SER A 290 -9.23 -12.63 -4.69
N HIS A 291 -9.07 -12.55 -6.02
CA HIS A 291 -8.62 -11.32 -6.66
C HIS A 291 -9.61 -10.15 -6.60
N THR A 292 -10.89 -10.42 -6.87
CA THR A 292 -11.92 -9.37 -6.79
C THR A 292 -12.25 -9.00 -5.35
N ILE A 293 -12.22 -9.99 -4.45
CA ILE A 293 -12.45 -9.81 -3.03
C ILE A 293 -11.32 -8.99 -2.40
N HIS A 294 -10.07 -9.19 -2.82
CA HIS A 294 -8.91 -8.45 -2.30
C HIS A 294 -9.11 -6.95 -2.49
N ILE A 295 -9.41 -6.52 -3.72
CA ILE A 295 -9.57 -5.10 -4.06
C ILE A 295 -10.80 -4.49 -3.40
N SER A 296 -11.93 -5.21 -3.36
CA SER A 296 -13.10 -4.73 -2.62
C SER A 296 -12.78 -4.60 -1.12
N SER A 297 -12.31 -5.67 -0.48
CA SER A 297 -12.04 -5.70 0.96
C SER A 297 -11.01 -4.64 1.38
N VAL A 298 -9.89 -4.51 0.66
CA VAL A 298 -8.85 -3.52 1.00
C VAL A 298 -9.36 -2.09 0.87
N CYS A 299 -10.22 -1.82 -0.12
CA CYS A 299 -10.83 -0.50 -0.32
C CYS A 299 -11.80 -0.16 0.83
N TYR A 300 -12.69 -1.08 1.20
CA TYR A 300 -13.62 -0.87 2.33
C TYR A 300 -12.89 -0.79 3.67
N ASN A 301 -11.87 -1.62 3.90
CA ASN A 301 -11.06 -1.57 5.11
C ASN A 301 -10.30 -0.24 5.22
N SER A 302 -9.84 0.31 4.09
CA SER A 302 -9.15 1.61 4.02
C SER A 302 -10.02 2.79 4.47
N LEU A 303 -11.36 2.67 4.44
CA LEU A 303 -12.27 3.67 4.98
C LEU A 303 -12.08 3.87 6.49
N PHE A 304 -11.88 2.79 7.24
CA PHE A 304 -11.70 2.83 8.69
C PHE A 304 -10.22 2.88 9.09
N LEU A 305 -9.41 1.97 8.55
CA LEU A 305 -7.97 1.87 8.88
C LEU A 305 -7.22 3.15 8.48
N GLY A 306 -7.67 3.80 7.40
CA GLY A 306 -7.14 5.07 6.94
C GLY A 306 -7.11 6.13 8.04
N GLU A 307 -8.05 6.16 8.98
CA GLU A 307 -8.04 7.18 10.06
C GLU A 307 -6.90 6.97 11.09
N PHE A 308 -6.34 5.77 11.15
CA PHE A 308 -5.29 5.41 12.12
C PHE A 308 -3.90 5.36 11.48
N MET A 309 -3.80 4.83 10.27
CA MET A 309 -2.55 4.57 9.55
C MET A 309 -2.79 4.65 8.04
N GLN A 310 -1.74 4.81 7.25
CA GLN A 310 -1.84 4.69 5.80
C GLN A 310 -1.97 3.21 5.42
N PRO A 311 -3.04 2.84 4.70
CA PRO A 311 -3.24 1.46 4.26
C PRO A 311 -2.17 1.00 3.29
N ASP A 312 -1.60 -0.15 3.58
CA ASP A 312 -0.81 -0.97 2.67
C ASP A 312 -1.74 -2.00 2.02
N TRP A 313 -1.77 -2.01 0.68
CA TRP A 313 -2.67 -2.84 -0.12
C TRP A 313 -2.06 -4.19 -0.51
N ASP A 314 -0.94 -4.51 0.13
CA ASP A 314 -0.19 -5.73 0.03
C ASP A 314 0.57 -5.91 -1.30
N MET A 315 1.51 -6.84 -1.33
CA MET A 315 2.23 -7.20 -2.55
C MET A 315 1.27 -7.69 -3.64
N PHE A 316 1.77 -7.76 -4.88
CA PHE A 316 1.13 -8.47 -5.97
C PHE A 316 2.16 -9.09 -6.93
N HIS A 317 1.69 -9.89 -7.86
CA HIS A 317 2.50 -10.39 -8.98
C HIS A 317 2.36 -9.49 -10.20
N SER A 318 3.47 -8.98 -10.74
CA SER A 318 3.46 -8.19 -11.97
C SER A 318 3.19 -9.06 -13.20
N LEU A 319 3.63 -10.32 -13.18
CA LEU A 319 3.33 -11.31 -14.22
C LEU A 319 2.21 -12.23 -13.78
N HIS A 320 0.97 -11.78 -13.98
CA HIS A 320 -0.24 -12.53 -13.61
C HIS A 320 -1.42 -12.13 -14.51
N PRO A 321 -2.40 -13.01 -14.80
CA PRO A 321 -3.60 -12.65 -15.57
C PRO A 321 -4.39 -11.47 -15.01
N THR A 322 -4.31 -11.22 -13.71
CA THR A 322 -4.98 -10.09 -13.03
C THR A 322 -4.01 -8.96 -12.63
N ALA A 323 -2.78 -8.97 -13.14
CA ALA A 323 -1.74 -8.05 -12.69
C ALA A 323 -2.08 -6.57 -12.97
N GLU A 324 -2.61 -6.24 -14.15
CA GLU A 324 -2.98 -4.85 -14.46
C GLU A 324 -4.12 -4.34 -13.56
N TYR A 325 -5.09 -5.21 -13.25
CA TYR A 325 -6.19 -4.93 -12.32
C TYR A 325 -5.65 -4.59 -10.91
N HIS A 326 -4.68 -5.37 -10.42
CA HIS A 326 -4.01 -5.14 -9.13
C HIS A 326 -3.08 -3.91 -9.12
N ALA A 327 -2.38 -3.65 -10.23
CA ALA A 327 -1.55 -2.47 -10.42
C ALA A 327 -2.38 -1.19 -10.39
N ALA A 328 -3.52 -1.18 -11.09
CA ALA A 328 -4.45 -0.05 -11.11
C ALA A 328 -5.01 0.27 -9.73
N ALA A 329 -5.43 -0.74 -8.99
CA ALA A 329 -5.92 -0.57 -7.62
C ALA A 329 -4.87 0.08 -6.71
N ARG A 330 -3.61 -0.37 -6.76
CA ARG A 330 -2.51 0.17 -5.93
C ARG A 330 -2.09 1.58 -6.34
N ALA A 331 -2.11 1.89 -7.64
CA ALA A 331 -1.82 3.23 -8.15
C ALA A 331 -2.82 4.28 -7.64
N VAL A 332 -4.10 3.90 -7.51
CA VAL A 332 -5.18 4.75 -6.98
C VAL A 332 -5.27 4.68 -5.44
N GLY A 333 -4.84 3.56 -4.84
CA GLY A 333 -4.98 3.29 -3.40
C GLY A 333 -4.13 4.15 -2.47
N GLY A 334 -3.10 4.82 -3.00
CA GLY A 334 -2.17 5.63 -2.20
C GLY A 334 -1.29 4.80 -1.25
N SER A 335 -1.15 3.50 -1.50
CA SER A 335 -0.36 2.55 -0.72
C SER A 335 1.11 2.54 -1.15
N PRO A 336 2.02 1.91 -0.37
CA PRO A 336 3.27 1.39 -0.94
C PRO A 336 2.98 0.50 -2.16
N ILE A 337 3.92 0.45 -3.11
CA ILE A 337 3.84 -0.42 -4.29
C ILE A 337 5.06 -1.33 -4.28
N TYR A 338 4.83 -2.62 -4.07
CA TYR A 338 5.86 -3.63 -4.13
C TYR A 338 5.31 -4.93 -4.72
N VAL A 339 6.17 -5.66 -5.41
CA VAL A 339 5.83 -6.97 -5.99
C VAL A 339 6.44 -8.09 -5.18
N SER A 340 5.93 -9.30 -5.35
CA SER A 340 6.52 -10.52 -4.79
C SER A 340 6.79 -11.58 -5.85
N ASP A 341 7.07 -11.12 -7.06
CA ASP A 341 7.42 -11.97 -8.19
C ASP A 341 8.59 -12.91 -7.86
N LYS A 342 8.49 -14.15 -8.34
CA LYS A 342 9.64 -15.05 -8.40
C LYS A 342 10.73 -14.50 -9.31
N PRO A 343 12.02 -14.73 -9.01
CA PRO A 343 13.09 -14.34 -9.91
C PRO A 343 12.85 -14.79 -11.35
N GLY A 344 12.96 -13.87 -12.29
CA GLY A 344 12.74 -14.10 -13.72
C GLY A 344 11.28 -14.10 -14.18
N ASN A 345 10.31 -13.91 -13.28
CA ASN A 345 8.88 -13.89 -13.60
C ASN A 345 8.29 -12.48 -13.42
N HIS A 346 8.83 -11.52 -14.16
CA HIS A 346 8.45 -10.11 -14.09
C HIS A 346 7.76 -9.65 -15.37
N ASN A 347 6.77 -8.76 -15.24
CA ASN A 347 6.20 -8.03 -16.35
C ASN A 347 6.74 -6.60 -16.38
N PHE A 348 7.88 -6.41 -17.05
CA PHE A 348 8.54 -5.11 -17.12
C PHE A 348 7.69 -4.03 -17.81
N GLU A 349 6.84 -4.40 -18.77
CA GLU A 349 5.95 -3.42 -19.43
C GLU A 349 4.88 -2.89 -18.48
N LEU A 350 4.34 -3.73 -17.59
CA LEU A 350 3.44 -3.27 -16.54
C LEU A 350 4.18 -2.40 -15.51
N LEU A 351 5.38 -2.82 -15.09
CA LEU A 351 6.20 -2.09 -14.13
C LEU A 351 6.56 -0.67 -14.62
N LYS A 352 6.77 -0.48 -15.94
CA LYS A 352 6.98 0.85 -16.56
C LYS A 352 5.79 1.80 -16.36
N LYS A 353 4.58 1.29 -16.19
CA LYS A 353 3.36 2.11 -15.99
C LYS A 353 3.17 2.54 -14.52
N LEU A 354 3.98 2.02 -13.59
CA LEU A 354 3.90 2.29 -12.15
C LEU A 354 5.13 3.01 -11.59
N ILE A 355 6.30 2.76 -12.16
CA ILE A 355 7.60 3.08 -11.54
C ILE A 355 8.36 4.05 -12.46
N LEU A 356 8.84 5.13 -11.87
CA LEU A 356 9.72 6.08 -12.55
C LEU A 356 11.14 5.52 -12.68
N PRO A 357 11.98 6.04 -13.60
CA PRO A 357 13.34 5.53 -13.82
C PRO A 357 14.24 5.53 -12.58
N ASP A 358 13.99 6.42 -11.62
CA ASP A 358 14.72 6.49 -10.36
C ASP A 358 14.24 5.48 -9.31
N GLY A 359 13.22 4.68 -9.62
CA GLY A 359 12.60 3.69 -8.74
C GLY A 359 11.52 4.27 -7.81
N SER A 360 11.20 5.56 -7.93
CA SER A 360 10.09 6.18 -7.19
C SER A 360 8.74 5.93 -7.87
N VAL A 361 7.65 6.13 -7.13
CA VAL A 361 6.28 5.94 -7.64
C VAL A 361 5.49 7.24 -7.64
N LEU A 362 4.47 7.32 -8.49
CA LEU A 362 3.51 8.42 -8.55
C LEU A 362 2.33 8.13 -7.61
N ARG A 363 2.60 8.08 -6.31
CA ARG A 363 1.61 7.68 -5.31
C ARG A 363 0.55 8.77 -5.09
N ALA A 364 -0.73 8.37 -5.04
CA ALA A 364 -1.82 9.25 -4.62
C ALA A 364 -1.75 9.57 -3.11
N GLN A 365 -2.26 10.74 -2.70
CA GLN A 365 -1.91 11.32 -1.39
C GLN A 365 -2.67 10.73 -0.20
N LEU A 366 -3.93 10.32 -0.38
CA LEU A 366 -4.79 9.82 0.69
C LEU A 366 -4.84 8.29 0.69
N PRO A 367 -5.40 7.66 1.72
CA PRO A 367 -5.92 6.30 1.60
C PRO A 367 -7.02 6.25 0.54
N GLY A 368 -6.91 5.35 -0.43
CA GLY A 368 -7.98 5.11 -1.41
C GLY A 368 -9.24 4.60 -0.74
N ARG A 369 -10.40 5.17 -1.10
CA ARG A 369 -11.70 4.87 -0.46
C ARG A 369 -12.78 4.65 -1.51
N PRO A 370 -13.86 3.92 -1.17
CA PRO A 370 -15.03 3.86 -2.05
C PRO A 370 -15.58 5.26 -2.27
N THR A 371 -16.08 5.56 -3.46
CA THR A 371 -16.89 6.77 -3.69
C THR A 371 -18.17 6.70 -2.87
N ARG A 372 -18.84 7.85 -2.65
CA ARG A 372 -20.05 7.92 -1.81
C ARG A 372 -21.13 6.92 -2.21
N ASP A 373 -21.36 6.76 -3.51
CA ASP A 373 -22.35 5.83 -4.07
C ASP A 373 -21.97 4.36 -3.89
N CYS A 374 -20.69 4.05 -3.64
CA CYS A 374 -20.25 2.69 -3.33
C CYS A 374 -20.30 2.36 -1.83
N LEU A 375 -20.50 3.31 -0.90
CA LEU A 375 -20.33 3.03 0.55
C LEU A 375 -21.22 1.92 1.11
N PHE A 376 -22.39 1.69 0.52
CA PHE A 376 -23.41 0.74 1.01
C PHE A 376 -23.82 -0.31 -0.02
N VAL A 377 -22.96 -0.59 -1.01
CA VAL A 377 -23.21 -1.63 -2.03
C VAL A 377 -22.28 -2.82 -1.83
N ASP A 378 -22.59 -3.95 -2.44
CA ASP A 378 -21.72 -5.14 -2.43
C ASP A 378 -21.18 -5.38 -3.84
N PRO A 379 -20.10 -4.69 -4.24
CA PRO A 379 -19.59 -4.72 -5.62
C PRO A 379 -19.03 -6.09 -6.03
N ALA A 380 -18.97 -7.03 -5.08
CA ALA A 380 -18.50 -8.38 -5.33
C ALA A 380 -19.63 -9.39 -5.61
N ARG A 381 -20.88 -9.07 -5.23
CA ARG A 381 -21.99 -10.04 -5.22
C ARG A 381 -23.34 -9.52 -5.72
N ASP A 382 -23.56 -8.21 -5.76
CA ASP A 382 -24.88 -7.66 -6.07
C ASP A 382 -25.29 -7.74 -7.55
N GLY A 383 -24.37 -8.16 -8.44
CA GLY A 383 -24.60 -8.30 -9.87
C GLY A 383 -24.90 -6.99 -10.60
N THR A 384 -24.69 -5.82 -9.98
CA THR A 384 -25.12 -4.53 -10.52
C THR A 384 -24.10 -3.42 -10.33
N SER A 385 -23.31 -3.44 -9.24
CA SER A 385 -22.40 -2.36 -8.90
C SER A 385 -20.97 -2.62 -9.37
N LEU A 386 -20.35 -1.58 -9.92
CA LEU A 386 -18.90 -1.49 -10.07
C LEU A 386 -18.33 -0.78 -8.83
N LEU A 387 -17.16 -1.22 -8.36
CA LEU A 387 -16.45 -0.52 -7.29
C LEU A 387 -15.74 0.70 -7.88
N LYS A 388 -16.03 1.88 -7.35
CA LYS A 388 -15.28 3.10 -7.64
C LYS A 388 -14.44 3.50 -6.44
N ILE A 389 -13.15 3.73 -6.67
CA ILE A 389 -12.15 4.07 -5.67
C ILE A 389 -11.64 5.47 -5.99
N TRP A 390 -11.78 6.42 -5.09
CA TRP A 390 -11.29 7.79 -5.28
C TRP A 390 -10.06 8.09 -4.43
N ASN A 391 -9.23 9.00 -4.95
CA ASN A 391 -8.08 9.58 -4.28
C ASN A 391 -7.72 10.93 -4.92
N VAL A 392 -6.69 11.59 -4.41
CA VAL A 392 -6.16 12.85 -4.96
C VAL A 392 -4.66 12.83 -5.18
N ASN A 393 -4.26 13.59 -6.18
CA ASN A 393 -2.91 14.06 -6.41
C ASN A 393 -2.84 15.54 -6.01
N LYS A 394 -1.63 16.11 -6.01
CA LYS A 394 -1.43 17.51 -5.58
C LYS A 394 -2.23 18.53 -6.39
N CYS A 395 -2.46 18.25 -7.67
CA CYS A 395 -3.10 19.17 -8.62
C CYS A 395 -4.34 18.60 -9.31
N SER A 396 -4.74 17.36 -9.02
CA SER A 396 -5.82 16.66 -9.71
C SER A 396 -6.42 15.55 -8.85
N GLY A 397 -7.61 15.08 -9.22
CA GLY A 397 -8.26 13.92 -8.63
C GLY A 397 -8.04 12.66 -9.46
N VAL A 398 -8.16 11.48 -8.84
CA VAL A 398 -8.11 10.19 -9.54
C VAL A 398 -9.22 9.27 -9.04
N VAL A 399 -9.90 8.58 -9.98
CA VAL A 399 -10.93 7.58 -9.69
C VAL A 399 -10.64 6.31 -10.49
N GLY A 400 -10.41 5.20 -9.80
CA GLY A 400 -10.35 3.88 -10.41
C GLY A 400 -11.71 3.21 -10.37
N VAL A 401 -12.15 2.59 -11.46
CA VAL A 401 -13.40 1.83 -11.55
C VAL A 401 -13.08 0.38 -11.83
N PHE A 402 -13.65 -0.53 -11.05
CA PHE A 402 -13.30 -1.96 -11.06
C PHE A 402 -14.57 -2.82 -11.06
N ASN A 403 -14.59 -3.85 -11.90
CA ASN A 403 -15.62 -4.89 -11.79
C ASN A 403 -15.12 -6.00 -10.84
N CYS A 404 -15.70 -6.06 -9.64
CA CYS A 404 -15.34 -7.02 -8.59
C CYS A 404 -16.29 -8.23 -8.50
N GLN A 405 -17.24 -8.40 -9.42
CA GLN A 405 -18.28 -9.43 -9.31
C GLN A 405 -17.73 -10.86 -9.40
N GLY A 406 -18.49 -11.82 -8.87
CA GLY A 406 -18.31 -13.26 -9.12
C GLY A 406 -17.68 -14.07 -8.00
N ALA A 407 -16.97 -13.43 -7.08
CA ALA A 407 -16.41 -14.09 -5.90
C ALA A 407 -16.76 -13.36 -4.60
N GLY A 408 -16.92 -14.10 -3.51
CA GLY A 408 -17.23 -13.53 -2.20
C GLY A 408 -16.89 -14.47 -1.05
N TRP A 409 -16.80 -13.92 0.16
CA TRP A 409 -16.67 -14.73 1.38
C TRP A 409 -17.94 -15.54 1.62
N CYS A 410 -17.81 -16.87 1.68
CA CYS A 410 -18.90 -17.78 1.98
C CYS A 410 -18.96 -18.05 3.49
N LYS A 411 -19.97 -17.49 4.18
CA LYS A 411 -20.16 -17.66 5.63
C LYS A 411 -20.44 -19.11 6.05
N ALA A 412 -20.97 -19.95 5.17
CA ALA A 412 -21.28 -21.35 5.46
C ALA A 412 -20.00 -22.20 5.49
N THR A 413 -19.11 -22.00 4.52
CA THR A 413 -17.90 -22.83 4.36
C THR A 413 -16.63 -22.14 4.81
N LYS A 414 -16.72 -20.89 5.29
CA LYS A 414 -15.60 -20.12 5.86
C LYS A 414 -14.41 -20.01 4.92
N THR A 415 -14.72 -19.78 3.64
CA THR A 415 -13.72 -19.59 2.60
C THR A 415 -14.26 -18.64 1.54
N THR A 416 -13.34 -17.95 0.89
CA THR A 416 -13.57 -17.25 -0.36
C THR A 416 -13.99 -18.25 -1.44
N ARG A 417 -15.02 -17.92 -2.22
CA ARG A 417 -15.54 -18.77 -3.31
C ARG A 417 -16.01 -17.96 -4.49
N ILE A 418 -15.81 -18.52 -5.68
CA ILE A 418 -16.52 -18.13 -6.90
C ILE A 418 -17.97 -18.62 -6.74
N HIS A 419 -18.92 -17.68 -6.66
CA HIS A 419 -20.35 -17.97 -6.61
C HIS A 419 -21.01 -17.77 -7.98
N ASP A 420 -20.37 -16.98 -8.86
CA ASP A 420 -20.72 -16.82 -10.26
C ASP A 420 -19.43 -16.81 -11.11
N ALA A 421 -19.27 -17.83 -11.96
CA ALA A 421 -18.08 -18.01 -12.78
C ALA A 421 -18.10 -17.18 -14.08
N SER A 422 -19.22 -16.54 -14.41
CA SER A 422 -19.32 -15.67 -15.58
C SER A 422 -20.23 -14.47 -15.32
N PRO A 423 -19.86 -13.58 -14.38
CA PRO A 423 -20.70 -12.44 -14.06
C PRO A 423 -20.85 -11.48 -15.24
N GLY A 424 -21.96 -10.75 -15.22
CA GLY A 424 -22.32 -9.82 -16.29
C GLY A 424 -21.31 -8.69 -16.50
N THR A 425 -21.31 -8.15 -17.70
CA THR A 425 -20.69 -6.85 -17.98
C THR A 425 -21.56 -5.76 -17.35
N LEU A 426 -20.94 -4.90 -16.53
CA LEU A 426 -21.64 -3.85 -15.80
C LEU A 426 -21.30 -2.48 -16.34
N THR A 427 -22.21 -1.53 -16.16
CA THR A 427 -22.03 -0.13 -16.57
C THR A 427 -22.31 0.77 -15.37
N THR A 428 -21.46 1.77 -15.16
CA THR A 428 -21.69 2.87 -14.21
C THR A 428 -21.33 4.21 -14.85
N SER A 429 -21.52 5.30 -14.11
CA SER A 429 -21.06 6.64 -14.48
C SER A 429 -20.04 7.17 -13.47
N VAL A 430 -19.04 7.88 -13.97
CA VAL A 430 -18.01 8.56 -13.18
C VAL A 430 -18.02 10.05 -13.47
N GLN A 431 -17.73 10.87 -12.46
CA GLN A 431 -17.75 12.33 -12.56
C GLN A 431 -16.67 12.94 -11.66
N ALA A 432 -16.32 14.20 -11.90
CA ALA A 432 -15.28 14.87 -11.12
C ALA A 432 -15.59 14.92 -9.62
N THR A 433 -16.86 15.12 -9.25
CA THR A 433 -17.32 15.17 -7.85
C THR A 433 -17.29 13.82 -7.12
N ASP A 434 -16.95 12.72 -7.81
CA ASP A 434 -16.63 11.46 -7.14
C ASP A 434 -15.31 11.59 -6.33
N VAL A 435 -14.52 12.64 -6.58
CA VAL A 435 -13.35 13.05 -5.79
C VAL A 435 -13.74 14.16 -4.80
N GLU A 436 -13.69 13.86 -3.51
CA GLU A 436 -14.33 14.65 -2.45
C GLU A 436 -13.58 15.92 -2.01
N THR A 437 -12.25 15.91 -2.06
CA THR A 437 -11.42 16.94 -1.41
C THR A 437 -11.02 18.08 -2.35
N ILE A 438 -11.54 18.09 -3.58
CA ILE A 438 -11.29 19.15 -4.57
C ILE A 438 -12.55 19.98 -4.72
N ASP A 439 -12.38 21.29 -4.79
CA ASP A 439 -13.47 22.23 -5.02
C ASP A 439 -13.86 22.28 -6.51
N TRP A 440 -14.92 21.54 -6.87
CA TRP A 440 -15.43 21.40 -8.24
C TRP A 440 -16.45 22.49 -8.58
N ASN A 441 -15.99 23.75 -8.61
CA ASN A 441 -16.86 24.91 -8.88
C ASN A 441 -17.11 25.21 -10.37
N GLY A 442 -16.44 24.51 -11.28
CA GLY A 442 -16.54 24.74 -12.72
C GLY A 442 -16.39 23.46 -13.54
N ASP A 443 -16.02 23.64 -14.80
CA ASP A 443 -15.77 22.53 -15.72
C ASP A 443 -14.47 21.79 -15.37
N SER A 444 -14.32 20.58 -15.88
CA SER A 444 -13.18 19.73 -15.63
C SER A 444 -12.71 19.02 -16.89
N ILE A 445 -11.46 18.57 -16.88
CA ILE A 445 -10.95 17.61 -17.85
C ILE A 445 -10.91 16.24 -17.21
N ALA A 446 -11.42 15.25 -17.95
CA ALA A 446 -11.25 13.84 -17.63
C ALA A 446 -10.26 13.20 -18.60
N TYR A 447 -9.16 12.64 -18.07
CA TYR A 447 -8.26 11.78 -18.82
C TYR A 447 -8.53 10.31 -18.48
N CYS A 448 -8.93 9.53 -19.48
CA CYS A 448 -9.21 8.09 -19.38
C CYS A 448 -7.94 7.30 -19.73
N PHE A 449 -7.36 6.63 -18.75
CA PHE A 449 -6.05 5.99 -18.89
C PHE A 449 -6.06 4.88 -19.95
N THR A 450 -7.00 3.93 -19.90
CA THR A 450 -6.95 2.75 -20.78
C THR A 450 -7.16 3.11 -22.25
N SER A 451 -8.01 4.10 -22.53
CA SER A 451 -8.31 4.55 -23.90
C SER A 451 -7.40 5.69 -24.38
N GLY A 452 -6.65 6.34 -23.48
CA GLY A 452 -5.84 7.52 -23.78
C GLY A 452 -6.65 8.76 -24.15
N LYS A 453 -7.97 8.77 -23.93
CA LYS A 453 -8.87 9.87 -24.33
C LYS A 453 -8.90 11.00 -23.31
N VAL A 454 -9.00 12.23 -23.82
CA VAL A 454 -9.21 13.44 -23.02
C VAL A 454 -10.59 13.97 -23.34
N VAL A 455 -11.39 14.21 -22.30
CA VAL A 455 -12.78 14.66 -22.44
C VAL A 455 -12.97 15.94 -21.63
N PHE A 456 -13.44 16.98 -22.30
CA PHE A 456 -13.95 18.17 -21.63
C PHE A 456 -15.29 17.84 -20.99
N LEU A 457 -15.38 17.97 -19.68
CA LEU A 457 -16.52 17.58 -18.88
C LEU A 457 -17.13 18.82 -18.24
N PRO A 458 -18.27 19.32 -18.77
CA PRO A 458 -18.99 20.41 -18.17
C PRO A 458 -19.35 20.11 -16.71
N ARG A 459 -19.55 21.15 -15.91
CA ARG A 459 -20.01 21.01 -14.53
C ARG A 459 -21.21 20.04 -14.45
N VAL A 460 -21.18 19.14 -13.46
CA VAL A 460 -22.16 18.06 -13.20
C VAL A 460 -22.32 16.98 -14.29
N ALA A 461 -21.54 17.02 -15.37
CA ALA A 461 -21.55 15.95 -16.35
C ALA A 461 -20.81 14.70 -15.84
N SER A 462 -21.20 13.54 -16.35
CA SER A 462 -20.61 12.24 -16.03
C SER A 462 -20.25 11.46 -17.29
N LEU A 463 -19.26 10.59 -17.21
CA LEU A 463 -18.84 9.68 -18.27
C LEU A 463 -19.32 8.25 -17.99
N PRO A 464 -19.93 7.56 -18.96
CA PRO A 464 -20.26 6.15 -18.81
C PRO A 464 -19.00 5.30 -18.91
N VAL A 465 -18.96 4.21 -18.14
CA VAL A 465 -17.92 3.19 -18.22
C VAL A 465 -18.54 1.81 -18.11
N THR A 466 -18.13 0.91 -18.99
CA THR A 466 -18.66 -0.45 -19.11
C THR A 466 -17.50 -1.44 -18.99
N LEU A 467 -17.58 -2.36 -18.02
CA LEU A 467 -16.47 -3.25 -17.68
C LEU A 467 -16.96 -4.69 -17.51
N LYS A 468 -16.24 -5.65 -18.10
CA LYS A 468 -16.35 -7.07 -17.76
C LYS A 468 -15.66 -7.33 -16.41
N VAL A 469 -15.90 -8.50 -15.83
CA VAL A 469 -15.21 -8.94 -14.62
C VAL A 469 -13.70 -8.87 -14.79
N LEU A 470 -13.00 -8.41 -13.74
CA LEU A 470 -11.55 -8.18 -13.70
C LEU A 470 -11.04 -7.13 -14.71
N GLU A 471 -11.92 -6.40 -15.39
CA GLU A 471 -11.54 -5.18 -16.12
C GLU A 471 -11.60 -3.95 -15.18
N TYR A 472 -10.87 -2.91 -15.57
CA TYR A 472 -10.75 -1.66 -14.85
C TYR A 472 -10.62 -0.47 -15.81
N GLU A 473 -10.86 0.74 -15.31
CA GLU A 473 -10.46 2.00 -15.93
C GLU A 473 -9.99 2.98 -14.83
N VAL A 474 -9.08 3.89 -15.16
CA VAL A 474 -8.62 4.95 -14.26
C VAL A 474 -8.87 6.31 -14.91
N PHE A 475 -9.67 7.12 -14.23
CA PHE A 475 -10.03 8.48 -14.63
C PHE A 475 -9.25 9.48 -13.81
N HIS A 476 -8.63 10.45 -14.49
CA HIS A 476 -7.98 11.59 -13.85
C HIS A 476 -8.79 12.84 -14.10
N PHE A 477 -9.23 13.50 -13.03
CA PHE A 477 -10.03 14.70 -13.11
C PHE A 477 -9.19 15.92 -12.75
N SER A 478 -9.23 16.94 -13.59
CA SER A 478 -8.45 18.17 -13.40
C SER A 478 -9.36 19.38 -13.58
N PRO A 479 -9.45 20.29 -12.59
CA PRO A 479 -10.27 21.50 -12.74
C PRO A 479 -9.78 22.36 -13.90
N VAL A 480 -10.70 22.82 -14.75
CA VAL A 480 -10.38 23.79 -15.80
C VAL A 480 -10.24 25.17 -15.19
N LYS A 481 -9.15 25.86 -15.51
CA LYS A 481 -8.92 27.25 -15.11
C LYS A 481 -8.73 28.13 -16.33
N GLU A 482 -9.35 29.30 -16.34
CA GLU A 482 -9.03 30.36 -17.30
C GLU A 482 -7.69 30.98 -16.90
N VAL A 483 -6.69 30.91 -17.79
CA VAL A 483 -5.32 31.38 -17.53
C VAL A 483 -5.05 32.77 -18.08
N VAL A 484 -5.75 33.12 -19.16
CA VAL A 484 -5.85 34.44 -19.76
C VAL A 484 -7.16 34.47 -20.54
N ARG A 485 -7.67 35.66 -20.87
CA ARG A 485 -8.99 35.85 -21.49
C ARG A 485 -9.27 34.86 -22.64
N ASN A 486 -10.28 34.00 -22.47
CA ASN A 486 -10.70 32.94 -23.41
C ASN A 486 -9.70 31.78 -23.64
N ILE A 487 -8.70 31.61 -22.76
CA ILE A 487 -7.78 30.47 -22.79
C ILE A 487 -7.91 29.70 -21.48
N CYS A 488 -8.30 28.44 -21.61
CA CYS A 488 -8.52 27.52 -20.51
C CYS A 488 -7.40 26.48 -20.45
N PHE A 489 -7.02 26.07 -19.25
CA PHE A 489 -5.95 25.13 -18.98
C PHE A 489 -6.38 24.11 -17.92
N ALA A 490 -5.93 22.87 -18.05
CA ALA A 490 -5.97 21.89 -16.98
C ALA A 490 -4.80 20.90 -17.10
N PRO A 491 -4.06 20.62 -16.02
CA PRO A 491 -2.94 19.68 -16.09
C PRO A 491 -3.44 18.22 -16.14
N ILE A 492 -2.79 17.36 -16.94
CA ILE A 492 -3.10 15.91 -17.01
C ILE A 492 -1.98 15.10 -16.35
N GLY A 493 -0.74 15.22 -16.83
CA GLY A 493 0.42 14.53 -16.24
C GLY A 493 1.16 13.62 -17.21
N LEU A 494 1.85 12.60 -16.68
CA LEU A 494 2.52 11.58 -17.49
C LEU A 494 1.49 10.58 -18.00
N MET A 495 1.14 10.65 -19.27
CA MET A 495 -0.04 9.95 -19.82
C MET A 495 0.13 8.43 -19.85
N ASP A 496 1.37 7.93 -19.85
CA ASP A 496 1.65 6.49 -19.90
C ASP A 496 1.74 5.85 -18.50
N MET A 497 1.58 6.66 -17.43
CA MET A 497 1.56 6.19 -16.04
C MET A 497 0.13 6.00 -15.56
N ILE A 498 -0.13 4.92 -14.81
CA ILE A 498 -1.49 4.59 -14.32
C ILE A 498 -2.05 5.73 -13.47
N ASN A 499 -1.24 6.33 -12.59
CA ASN A 499 -1.58 7.56 -11.87
C ASN A 499 -0.88 8.77 -12.53
N SER A 500 -1.42 9.19 -13.67
CA SER A 500 -0.86 10.23 -14.54
C SER A 500 -0.64 11.56 -13.80
N GLY A 501 -1.68 12.00 -13.08
CA GLY A 501 -1.69 13.27 -12.34
C GLY A 501 -0.69 13.31 -11.18
N GLY A 502 -0.25 12.17 -10.68
CA GLY A 502 0.73 12.07 -9.60
C GLY A 502 2.11 12.63 -9.97
N ALA A 503 2.38 12.82 -11.27
CA ALA A 503 3.63 13.41 -11.76
C ALA A 503 3.73 14.92 -11.49
N ILE A 504 2.61 15.63 -11.33
CA ILE A 504 2.59 17.08 -11.19
C ILE A 504 2.72 17.45 -9.71
N ASP A 505 3.81 18.14 -9.38
CA ASP A 505 4.08 18.58 -8.03
C ASP A 505 3.32 19.86 -7.68
N GLN A 506 3.34 20.83 -8.59
CA GLN A 506 2.62 22.10 -8.52
C GLN A 506 2.54 22.73 -9.92
N TYR A 507 1.63 23.68 -10.10
CA TYR A 507 1.65 24.61 -11.23
C TYR A 507 1.19 26.00 -10.82
N GLU A 508 1.70 27.00 -11.52
CA GLU A 508 1.43 28.42 -11.35
C GLU A 508 1.09 29.05 -12.70
N VAL A 509 0.31 30.13 -12.67
CA VAL A 509 -0.11 30.88 -13.86
C VAL A 509 0.34 32.32 -13.69
N HIS A 510 1.10 32.82 -14.65
CA HIS A 510 1.56 34.20 -14.70
C HIS A 510 0.94 34.87 -15.91
N SER A 511 -0.06 35.74 -15.70
CA SER A 511 -0.71 36.50 -16.77
C SER A 511 -0.18 37.94 -16.85
N ASP A 512 -0.08 38.45 -18.08
CA ASP A 512 0.11 39.88 -18.36
C ASP A 512 -1.12 40.42 -19.09
N ASP A 513 -2.09 40.86 -18.30
CA ASP A 513 -3.35 41.45 -18.77
C ASP A 513 -3.23 42.95 -19.11
N THR A 514 -2.04 43.55 -18.99
CA THR A 514 -1.83 44.99 -19.20
C THR A 514 -1.53 45.36 -20.67
N SER A 515 -1.26 44.36 -21.50
CA SER A 515 -0.93 44.52 -22.91
C SER A 515 -2.17 44.50 -23.82
N GLN A 516 -2.05 45.01 -25.06
CA GLN A 516 -3.13 44.94 -26.07
C GLN A 516 -3.45 43.50 -26.52
N SER A 517 -2.54 42.57 -26.26
CA SER A 517 -2.64 41.14 -26.60
C SER A 517 -2.22 40.34 -25.36
N PRO A 518 -3.16 40.06 -24.44
CA PRO A 518 -2.84 39.50 -23.15
C PRO A 518 -2.25 38.09 -23.32
N THR A 519 -1.18 37.81 -22.59
CA THR A 519 -0.47 36.53 -22.64
C THR A 519 -0.42 35.91 -21.25
N ALA A 520 -0.23 34.60 -21.19
CA ALA A 520 0.06 33.92 -19.94
C ALA A 520 1.13 32.85 -20.10
N THR A 521 1.89 32.64 -19.03
CA THR A 521 2.81 31.52 -18.88
C THR A 521 2.30 30.62 -17.78
N VAL A 522 2.06 29.35 -18.12
CA VAL A 522 1.79 28.30 -17.14
C VAL A 522 3.09 27.57 -16.83
N SER A 523 3.51 27.62 -15.57
CA SER A 523 4.75 27.00 -15.09
C SER A 523 4.43 25.79 -14.23
N LEU A 524 4.95 24.62 -14.56
CA LEU A 524 4.73 23.37 -13.84
C LEU A 524 6.04 22.79 -13.30
N LYS A 525 5.96 22.15 -12.12
CA LYS A 525 7.00 21.28 -11.59
C LYS A 525 6.55 19.83 -11.77
N VAL A 526 7.29 19.05 -12.56
CA VAL A 526 6.88 17.68 -12.95
C VAL A 526 7.96 16.66 -12.67
N ARG A 527 7.60 15.52 -12.08
CA ARG A 527 8.48 14.38 -11.84
C ARG A 527 8.33 13.31 -12.94
N GLY A 528 9.43 12.62 -13.24
CA GLY A 528 9.45 11.48 -14.16
C GLY A 528 9.89 11.85 -15.57
N CYS A 529 9.46 11.05 -16.55
CA CYS A 529 9.84 11.19 -17.96
C CYS A 529 8.78 10.57 -18.88
N GLY A 530 8.93 10.78 -20.19
CA GLY A 530 8.04 10.22 -21.22
C GLY A 530 6.98 11.22 -21.67
N ARG A 531 5.87 10.70 -22.18
CA ARG A 531 4.82 11.52 -22.79
C ARG A 531 4.02 12.26 -21.72
N PHE A 532 4.20 13.58 -21.68
CA PHE A 532 3.49 14.49 -20.80
C PHE A 532 2.38 15.21 -21.54
N GLY A 533 1.22 15.32 -20.89
CA GLY A 533 0.03 15.94 -21.46
C GLY A 533 -0.56 17.02 -20.56
N VAL A 534 -1.16 18.02 -21.20
CA VAL A 534 -2.05 19.00 -20.57
C VAL A 534 -3.21 19.31 -21.51
N TYR A 535 -4.32 19.75 -20.94
CA TYR A 535 -5.36 20.42 -21.70
C TYR A 535 -5.06 21.91 -21.80
N ILE A 536 -5.21 22.45 -23.00
CA ILE A 536 -5.18 23.89 -23.28
C ILE A 536 -6.11 24.19 -24.45
N SER A 537 -6.97 25.21 -24.32
CA SER A 537 -8.04 25.44 -25.31
C SER A 537 -7.55 26.09 -26.62
N GLN A 538 -6.33 26.64 -26.62
CA GLN A 538 -5.70 27.26 -27.78
C GLN A 538 -4.27 26.73 -27.97
N ILE A 539 -3.76 26.82 -29.20
CA ILE A 539 -2.41 26.38 -29.50
C ILE A 539 -1.38 27.26 -28.75
N PRO A 540 -0.40 26.69 -28.03
CA PRO A 540 0.63 27.47 -27.37
C PRO A 540 1.53 28.22 -28.35
N LEU A 541 2.02 29.39 -27.94
CA LEU A 541 3.07 30.11 -28.65
C LEU A 541 4.41 29.37 -28.53
N LYS A 542 4.72 28.87 -27.33
CA LYS A 542 5.99 28.22 -27.02
C LYS A 542 5.85 27.24 -25.85
N CYS A 543 6.64 26.18 -25.87
CA CYS A 543 6.82 25.28 -24.74
C CYS A 543 8.31 25.09 -24.45
N SER A 544 8.67 25.00 -23.17
CA SER A 544 10.04 24.67 -22.74
C SER A 544 10.09 23.72 -21.56
N VAL A 545 11.16 22.94 -21.50
CA VAL A 545 11.51 22.05 -20.39
C VAL A 545 12.88 22.48 -19.88
N ASP A 546 12.96 22.91 -18.62
CA ASP A 546 14.13 23.54 -18.00
C ASP A 546 14.73 24.68 -18.83
N GLY A 547 13.86 25.51 -19.39
CA GLY A 547 14.23 26.66 -20.23
C GLY A 547 14.65 26.28 -21.66
N ALA A 548 14.83 25.00 -21.97
CA ALA A 548 15.10 24.54 -23.33
C ALA A 548 13.79 24.40 -24.12
N GLU A 549 13.69 25.11 -25.24
CA GLU A 549 12.53 25.04 -26.13
C GLU A 549 12.32 23.61 -26.63
N THR A 550 11.09 23.11 -26.53
CA THR A 550 10.75 21.71 -26.75
C THR A 550 9.64 21.58 -27.78
N VAL A 551 9.81 20.63 -28.70
CA VAL A 551 8.79 20.29 -29.71
C VAL A 551 7.58 19.69 -29.01
N TYR A 552 6.39 20.20 -29.36
CA TYR A 552 5.12 19.72 -28.86
C TYR A 552 4.19 19.31 -30.01
N ASN A 553 3.21 18.48 -29.71
CA ASN A 553 2.09 18.17 -30.60
C ASN A 553 0.81 18.71 -29.98
N TYR A 554 -0.02 19.39 -30.78
CA TYR A 554 -1.31 19.91 -30.33
C TYR A 554 -2.45 19.27 -31.12
N ASN A 555 -3.35 18.59 -30.41
CA ASN A 555 -4.58 18.08 -30.98
C ASN A 555 -5.72 19.08 -30.70
N LYS A 556 -6.15 19.78 -31.75
CA LYS A 556 -7.20 20.81 -31.69
C LYS A 556 -8.59 20.25 -31.35
N GLU A 557 -8.88 19.00 -31.67
CA GLU A 557 -10.19 18.38 -31.38
C GLU A 557 -10.43 18.24 -29.88
N TYR A 558 -9.39 17.83 -29.14
CA TYR A 558 -9.48 17.58 -27.70
C TYR A 558 -8.84 18.69 -26.84
N GLY A 559 -8.24 19.70 -27.47
CA GLY A 559 -7.42 20.70 -26.76
C GLY A 559 -6.23 20.08 -26.03
N LEU A 560 -5.64 19.01 -26.58
CA LEU A 560 -4.59 18.24 -25.93
C LEU A 560 -3.22 18.66 -26.47
N LEU A 561 -2.40 19.22 -25.59
CA LEU A 561 -0.98 19.45 -25.84
C LEU A 561 -0.17 18.28 -25.27
N THR A 562 0.74 17.73 -26.07
CA THR A 562 1.67 16.69 -25.62
C THR A 562 3.11 17.03 -25.96
N MET A 563 4.02 16.67 -25.07
CA MET A 563 5.47 16.78 -25.27
C MET A 563 6.18 15.63 -24.55
N ASN A 564 7.45 15.41 -24.87
CA ASN A 564 8.25 14.38 -24.21
C ASN A 564 9.18 15.01 -23.17
N ILE A 565 9.08 14.51 -21.94
CA ILE A 565 10.01 14.83 -20.86
C ILE A 565 11.18 13.85 -20.90
N PRO A 566 12.44 14.32 -20.90
CA PRO A 566 13.60 13.44 -20.91
C PRO A 566 13.79 12.66 -19.60
N VAL A 567 14.63 11.63 -19.64
CA VAL A 567 14.95 10.82 -18.45
C VAL A 567 15.82 11.66 -17.49
N PRO A 568 15.42 11.84 -16.22
CA PRO A 568 16.20 12.61 -15.26
C PRO A 568 17.49 11.87 -14.88
N GLN A 569 18.55 12.65 -14.61
CA GLN A 569 19.83 12.11 -14.13
C GLN A 569 19.91 12.03 -12.60
N GLN A 570 19.04 12.75 -11.89
CA GLN A 570 18.98 12.81 -10.44
C GLN A 570 17.69 12.18 -9.93
N GLU A 571 17.75 11.49 -8.79
CA GLU A 571 16.56 10.98 -8.13
C GLU A 571 15.65 12.12 -7.69
N MET A 572 14.34 11.90 -7.73
CA MET A 572 13.33 12.89 -7.35
C MET A 572 13.42 14.23 -8.12
N TYR A 573 14.09 14.26 -9.27
CA TYR A 573 14.21 15.45 -10.10
C TYR A 573 12.83 15.98 -10.53
N LYS A 574 12.71 17.31 -10.53
CA LYS A 574 11.49 18.02 -10.94
C LYS A 574 11.83 18.93 -12.12
N TRP A 575 11.32 18.56 -13.29
CA TRP A 575 11.39 19.36 -14.50
C TRP A 575 10.55 20.63 -14.35
N ASN A 576 11.08 21.74 -14.84
CA ASN A 576 10.35 22.99 -15.00
C ASN A 576 9.75 23.02 -16.39
N ILE A 577 8.43 22.89 -16.51
CA ILE A 577 7.74 23.00 -17.79
C ILE A 577 7.08 24.37 -17.86
N GLU A 578 7.31 25.09 -18.94
CA GLU A 578 6.66 26.38 -19.20
C GLU A 578 5.89 26.31 -20.51
N ILE A 579 4.64 26.76 -20.47
CA ILE A 579 3.74 26.82 -21.62
C ILE A 579 3.26 28.25 -21.76
N GLN A 580 3.64 28.90 -22.85
CA GLN A 580 3.28 30.28 -23.16
C GLN A 580 2.10 30.32 -24.12
N VAL A 581 1.07 31.09 -23.78
CA VAL A 581 -0.14 31.33 -24.59
C VAL A 581 -0.43 32.81 -24.77
#